data_AF-A0A7J9Q572-F1
#
_entry.id   AF-A0A7J9Q572-F1
#
_cell.length_a   1.000
_cell.length_b   1.000
_cell.length_c   1.000
_cell.angle_alpha   90.00
_cell.angle_beta   90.00
_cell.angle_gamma   90.00
#
_symmetry.space_group_name_H-M   'P 1'
#
loop_
_entity.id
_entity.type
_entity.pdbx_description
1 polymer ?
#
loop_
_entity_poly.entity_id
_entity_poly.type
_entity_poly.pdbx_seq_one_letter_code
_entity_poly.pdbx_strand_id
1 'polypeptide(L)'
;KEKKGKKKPLKNIYNVISNLNYNEIKEIINFAFLVKADSVDFTMMDPVEGRTEKLLLNEKQRRELIREISKVREYVNKKNAEFGIELKINSLEQFLRRVSNKESKKGIYDSNIVDTIPCYAGWTFARVMANGDILSCLKSHLMTVGNIHKQRFKKAWHSKKQKLFREKSRCKKSDPYFSKINCYKSCDNLGTNLSIHGKIQSLPAFSKFLLKNSAFILKPKGKRL
;
A
#
# COMPACT_ATOMS: atom_id res chain seq x y z
N LYS A 1 18.19 40.11 3.27
CA LYS A 1 17.00 39.23 3.45
C LYS A 1 16.87 38.35 2.20
N GLU A 2 17.56 37.20 2.16
CA GLU A 2 17.37 36.21 1.10
C GLU A 2 15.93 35.71 1.15
N LYS A 3 15.20 35.83 0.03
CA LYS A 3 13.90 35.17 -0.13
C LYS A 3 14.18 33.67 -0.06
N LYS A 4 13.85 33.01 1.07
CA LYS A 4 13.75 31.55 1.15
C LYS A 4 12.97 31.07 -0.07
N GLY A 5 13.67 30.45 -1.03
CA GLY A 5 13.08 29.98 -2.28
C GLY A 5 11.94 29.03 -1.95
N LYS A 6 10.70 29.49 -2.11
CA LYS A 6 9.53 28.68 -1.79
C LYS A 6 9.48 27.55 -2.81
N LYS A 7 9.83 26.33 -2.38
CA LYS A 7 9.62 25.11 -3.17
C LYS A 7 8.14 25.05 -3.54
N LYS A 8 7.84 24.90 -4.84
CA LYS A 8 6.47 24.76 -5.34
C LYS A 8 5.83 23.49 -4.75
N PRO A 9 4.50 23.43 -4.58
CA PRO A 9 3.84 22.19 -4.17
C PRO A 9 4.08 21.11 -5.22
N LEU A 10 4.40 19.90 -4.75
CA LEU A 10 4.44 18.72 -5.62
C LEU A 10 3.00 18.26 -5.89
N LYS A 11 2.69 18.00 -7.16
CA LYS A 11 1.38 17.56 -7.64
C LYS A 11 1.45 16.10 -8.10
N ASN A 12 0.61 15.26 -7.51
CA ASN A 12 0.41 13.89 -7.94
C ASN A 12 -1.02 13.71 -8.44
N ILE A 13 -1.19 13.06 -9.59
CA ILE A 13 -2.50 12.65 -10.09
C ILE A 13 -2.73 11.18 -9.76
N TYR A 14 -3.67 10.92 -8.86
CA TYR A 14 -3.99 9.58 -8.40
C TYR A 14 -5.27 9.07 -9.08
N ASN A 15 -5.17 7.97 -9.83
CA ASN A 15 -6.28 7.46 -10.66
C ASN A 15 -6.70 6.05 -10.24
N VAL A 16 -8.00 5.87 -10.06
CA VAL A 16 -8.61 4.56 -9.83
C VAL A 16 -9.06 3.99 -11.17
N ILE A 17 -8.53 2.82 -11.52
CA ILE A 17 -8.78 2.14 -12.80
C ILE A 17 -9.88 1.09 -12.63
N SER A 18 -10.87 1.17 -13.52
CA SER A 18 -12.07 0.34 -13.59
C SER A 18 -12.44 0.04 -15.04
N ASN A 19 -13.52 -0.70 -15.28
CA ASN A 19 -13.99 -0.97 -16.64
C ASN A 19 -14.48 0.27 -17.40
N LEU A 20 -14.64 1.41 -16.73
CA LEU A 20 -15.08 2.66 -17.33
C LEU A 20 -13.94 3.46 -17.98
N ASN A 21 -12.70 3.30 -17.50
CA ASN A 21 -11.58 4.18 -17.86
C ASN A 21 -10.26 3.44 -18.14
N TYR A 22 -10.25 2.11 -18.18
CA TYR A 22 -9.03 1.33 -18.40
C TYR A 22 -8.36 1.60 -19.76
N ASN A 23 -9.11 2.12 -20.72
CA ASN A 23 -8.66 2.50 -22.06
C ASN A 23 -8.13 3.94 -22.14
N GLU A 24 -8.18 4.71 -21.04
CA GLU A 24 -7.82 6.14 -21.01
C GLU A 24 -6.44 6.41 -20.40
N ILE A 25 -5.59 5.38 -20.28
CA ILE A 25 -4.29 5.49 -19.61
C ILE A 25 -3.40 6.58 -20.23
N LYS A 26 -3.43 6.71 -21.55
CA LYS A 26 -2.63 7.70 -22.28
C LYS A 26 -3.17 9.11 -22.07
N GLU A 27 -4.48 9.27 -22.05
CA GLU A 27 -5.21 10.51 -21.82
C GLU A 27 -4.95 11.03 -20.40
N ILE A 28 -4.97 10.13 -19.40
CA ILE A 28 -4.61 10.44 -18.01
C ILE A 28 -3.17 10.97 -17.92
N ILE A 29 -2.23 10.31 -18.62
CA ILE A 29 -0.83 10.75 -18.66
C ILE A 29 -0.70 12.11 -19.35
N ASN A 30 -1.38 12.32 -20.49
CA ASN A 30 -1.39 13.60 -21.18
C ASN A 30 -1.95 14.72 -20.31
N PHE A 31 -3.00 14.44 -19.56
CA PHE A 31 -3.53 15.38 -18.58
C PHE A 31 -2.49 15.72 -17.49
N ALA A 32 -1.71 14.74 -17.02
CA ALA A 32 -0.62 14.97 -16.08
C ALA A 32 0.47 15.89 -16.66
N PHE A 33 0.84 15.73 -17.93
CA PHE A 33 1.72 16.65 -18.64
C PHE A 33 1.10 18.06 -18.74
N LEU A 34 -0.16 18.15 -19.15
CA LEU A 34 -0.88 19.42 -19.33
C LEU A 34 -0.90 20.25 -18.05
N VAL A 35 -1.25 19.63 -16.92
CA VAL A 35 -1.29 20.33 -15.63
C VAL A 35 0.08 20.46 -14.98
N LYS A 36 1.17 20.02 -15.64
CA LYS A 36 2.54 20.01 -15.13
C LYS A 36 2.64 19.31 -13.76
N ALA A 37 2.06 18.12 -13.65
CA ALA A 37 2.19 17.28 -12.47
C ALA A 37 3.62 16.73 -12.34
N ASP A 38 4.04 16.45 -11.11
CA ASP A 38 5.33 15.83 -10.83
C ASP A 38 5.24 14.31 -10.91
N SER A 39 4.04 13.75 -10.66
CA SER A 39 3.82 12.32 -10.77
C SER A 39 2.37 11.94 -11.09
N VAL A 40 2.22 10.70 -11.53
CA VAL A 40 0.94 10.01 -11.71
C VAL A 40 1.00 8.63 -11.05
N ASP A 41 -0.11 8.24 -10.42
CA ASP A 41 -0.32 6.94 -9.80
C ASP A 41 -1.56 6.27 -10.41
N PHE A 42 -1.48 4.95 -10.55
CA PHE A 42 -2.59 4.10 -10.92
C PHE A 42 -2.87 3.10 -9.80
N THR A 43 -4.14 2.93 -9.44
CA THR A 43 -4.60 1.87 -8.54
C THR A 43 -5.78 1.13 -9.15
N MET A 44 -5.96 -0.12 -8.76
CA MET A 44 -7.17 -0.88 -9.10
C MET A 44 -8.35 -0.39 -8.27
N MET A 45 -9.54 -0.36 -8.86
CA MET A 45 -10.79 -0.20 -8.13
C MET A 45 -10.94 -1.29 -7.06
N ASP A 46 -11.23 -0.93 -5.81
CA ASP A 46 -11.51 -1.88 -4.73
C ASP A 46 -13.03 -2.10 -4.63
N PRO A 47 -13.55 -3.30 -4.99
CA PRO A 47 -14.99 -3.51 -5.03
C PRO A 47 -15.58 -3.64 -3.63
N VAL A 48 -16.69 -2.94 -3.44
CA VAL A 48 -17.60 -3.10 -2.30
C VAL A 48 -18.54 -4.25 -2.64
N GLU A 49 -18.58 -5.23 -1.76
CA GLU A 49 -19.36 -6.45 -1.94
C GLU A 49 -20.87 -6.15 -2.08
N GLY A 50 -21.49 -6.74 -3.10
CA GLY A 50 -22.88 -6.55 -3.48
C GLY A 50 -23.21 -5.17 -4.07
N ARG A 51 -22.21 -4.37 -4.44
CA ARG A 51 -22.43 -2.95 -4.82
C ARG A 51 -21.68 -2.54 -6.08
N THR A 52 -20.38 -2.78 -6.15
CA THR A 52 -19.51 -2.17 -7.20
C THR A 52 -18.70 -3.17 -8.02
N GLU A 53 -18.97 -4.47 -7.91
CA GLU A 53 -18.30 -5.51 -8.69
C GLU A 53 -18.49 -5.36 -10.20
N LYS A 54 -19.61 -4.77 -10.62
CA LYS A 54 -19.86 -4.44 -12.03
C LYS A 54 -18.85 -3.48 -12.65
N LEU A 55 -18.01 -2.82 -11.84
CA LEU A 55 -16.93 -1.92 -12.29
C LEU A 55 -15.59 -2.65 -12.47
N LEU A 56 -15.51 -3.93 -12.14
CA LEU A 56 -14.30 -4.73 -12.33
C LEU A 56 -14.00 -4.97 -13.81
N LEU A 57 -12.71 -5.06 -14.13
CA LEU A 57 -12.27 -5.44 -15.47
C LEU A 57 -12.63 -6.89 -15.76
N ASN A 58 -13.16 -7.14 -16.94
CA ASN A 58 -13.24 -8.49 -17.48
C ASN A 58 -11.87 -8.94 -18.05
N GLU A 59 -11.77 -10.22 -18.45
CA GLU A 59 -10.53 -10.82 -18.97
C GLU A 59 -9.99 -10.14 -20.23
N LYS A 60 -10.87 -9.66 -21.13
CA LYS A 60 -10.48 -8.94 -22.35
C LYS A 60 -9.88 -7.58 -21.99
N GLN A 61 -10.60 -6.78 -21.20
CA GLN A 61 -10.17 -5.46 -20.74
C GLN A 61 -8.85 -5.53 -19.96
N ARG A 62 -8.67 -6.56 -19.14
CA ARG A 62 -7.43 -6.78 -18.40
C ARG A 62 -6.23 -7.02 -19.32
N ARG A 63 -6.39 -7.85 -20.36
CA ARG A 63 -5.31 -8.08 -21.35
C ARG A 63 -4.98 -6.82 -22.13
N GLU A 64 -5.99 -6.05 -22.50
CA GLU A 64 -5.80 -4.74 -23.15
C GLU A 64 -5.03 -3.78 -22.25
N LEU A 65 -5.45 -3.63 -20.99
CA LEU A 65 -4.76 -2.77 -20.01
C LEU A 65 -3.29 -3.19 -19.79
N ILE A 66 -2.99 -4.49 -19.69
CA ILE A 66 -1.61 -4.97 -19.54
C ILE A 66 -0.74 -4.55 -20.73
N ARG A 67 -1.26 -4.69 -21.96
CA ARG A 67 -0.54 -4.31 -23.18
C ARG A 67 -0.31 -2.80 -23.27
N GLU A 68 -1.24 -1.99 -22.79
CA GLU A 68 -1.08 -0.54 -22.76
C GLU A 68 -0.07 -0.11 -21.69
N ILE A 69 -0.17 -0.65 -20.48
CA ILE A 69 0.74 -0.35 -19.39
C ILE A 69 2.19 -0.73 -19.69
N SER A 70 2.44 -1.81 -20.47
CA SER A 70 3.81 -2.18 -20.82
C SER A 70 4.53 -1.14 -21.68
N LYS A 71 3.79 -0.27 -22.39
CA LYS A 71 4.34 0.79 -23.27
C LYS A 71 4.45 2.15 -22.57
N VAL A 72 3.80 2.30 -21.41
CA VAL A 72 3.62 3.58 -20.72
C VAL A 72 4.94 4.20 -20.28
N ARG A 73 5.94 3.41 -19.87
CA ARG A 73 7.27 3.92 -19.48
C ARG A 73 7.97 4.62 -20.64
N GLU A 74 8.01 3.97 -21.80
CA GLU A 74 8.61 4.52 -23.01
C GLU A 74 7.89 5.80 -23.45
N TYR A 75 6.55 5.76 -23.43
CA TYR A 75 5.73 6.91 -23.77
C TYR A 75 6.02 8.14 -22.90
N VAL A 76 6.08 7.95 -21.58
CA VAL A 76 6.39 9.03 -20.63
C VAL A 76 7.82 9.53 -20.78
N ASN A 77 8.79 8.64 -20.99
CA ASN A 77 10.19 9.04 -21.22
C ASN A 77 10.35 9.93 -22.46
N LYS A 78 9.69 9.56 -23.56
CA LYS A 78 9.67 10.36 -24.79
C LYS A 78 9.06 11.75 -24.55
N LYS A 79 7.91 11.79 -23.87
CA LYS A 79 7.21 13.04 -23.56
C LYS A 79 7.99 13.93 -22.58
N ASN A 80 8.67 13.34 -21.60
CA ASN A 80 9.58 14.05 -20.70
C ASN A 80 10.71 14.74 -21.48
N ALA A 81 11.34 14.03 -22.43
CA ALA A 81 12.37 14.61 -23.30
C ALA A 81 11.84 15.71 -24.22
N GLU A 82 10.65 15.52 -24.80
CA GLU A 82 9.98 16.49 -25.68
C GLU A 82 9.66 17.81 -24.96
N PHE A 83 9.15 17.74 -23.73
CA PHE A 83 8.70 18.92 -22.97
C PHE A 83 9.75 19.49 -22.01
N GLY A 84 10.89 18.82 -21.85
CA GLY A 84 11.88 19.20 -20.84
C GLY A 84 11.32 19.15 -19.41
N ILE A 85 10.42 18.21 -19.12
CA ILE A 85 9.84 18.00 -17.78
C ILE A 85 10.13 16.58 -17.28
N GLU A 86 10.00 16.36 -15.98
CA GLU A 86 10.16 15.05 -15.35
C GLU A 86 8.84 14.60 -14.71
N LEU A 87 7.94 14.01 -15.51
CA LEU A 87 6.77 13.30 -14.98
C LEU A 87 7.18 11.89 -14.54
N LYS A 88 6.88 11.54 -13.29
CA LYS A 88 7.12 10.19 -12.73
C LYS A 88 5.86 9.35 -12.72
N ILE A 89 6.02 8.06 -12.98
CA ILE A 89 4.95 7.07 -12.79
C ILE A 89 5.29 6.26 -11.53
N ASN A 90 4.55 6.55 -10.48
CA ASN A 90 4.73 5.89 -9.19
C ASN A 90 4.08 4.50 -9.24
N SER A 91 4.64 3.56 -8.47
CA SER A 91 4.01 2.25 -8.19
C SER A 91 3.60 1.41 -9.42
N LEU A 92 4.15 1.68 -10.61
CA LEU A 92 3.74 1.03 -11.87
C LEU A 92 3.87 -0.49 -11.81
N GLU A 93 4.95 -1.00 -11.21
CA GLU A 93 5.17 -2.44 -11.04
C GLU A 93 4.13 -3.08 -10.11
N GLN A 94 3.73 -2.37 -9.05
CA GLN A 94 2.68 -2.84 -8.15
C GLN A 94 1.34 -2.88 -8.88
N PHE A 95 1.04 -1.86 -9.68
CA PHE A 95 -0.16 -1.79 -10.50
C PHE A 95 -0.19 -2.94 -11.53
N LEU A 96 0.90 -3.12 -12.30
CA LEU A 96 1.02 -4.18 -13.29
C LEU A 96 0.88 -5.57 -12.66
N ARG A 97 1.49 -5.82 -11.50
CA ARG A 97 1.32 -7.08 -10.75
C ARG A 97 -0.14 -7.32 -10.39
N ARG A 98 -0.85 -6.29 -9.90
CA ARG A 98 -2.27 -6.40 -9.51
C ARG A 98 -3.17 -6.71 -10.70
N VAL A 99 -2.98 -6.03 -11.83
CA VAL A 99 -3.70 -6.30 -13.08
C VAL A 99 -3.34 -7.68 -13.63
N SER A 100 -2.09 -8.13 -13.48
CA SER A 100 -1.64 -9.43 -14.00
C SER A 100 -2.10 -10.62 -13.15
N ASN A 101 -2.62 -10.40 -11.95
CA ASN A 101 -3.14 -11.48 -11.11
C ASN A 101 -4.38 -12.12 -11.75
N LYS A 102 -4.41 -13.45 -11.84
CA LYS A 102 -5.53 -14.22 -12.41
C LYS A 102 -6.85 -13.98 -11.67
N GLU A 103 -6.78 -13.71 -10.37
CA GLU A 103 -7.95 -13.46 -9.51
C GLU A 103 -8.40 -11.98 -9.51
N SER A 104 -7.72 -11.10 -10.24
CA SER A 104 -8.06 -9.67 -10.33
C SER A 104 -9.48 -9.40 -10.85
N LYS A 105 -10.03 -10.27 -11.69
CA LYS A 105 -11.43 -10.19 -12.17
C LYS A 105 -12.47 -10.32 -11.05
N LYS A 106 -12.06 -10.85 -9.89
CA LYS A 106 -12.89 -10.96 -8.67
C LYS A 106 -12.56 -9.85 -7.67
N GLY A 107 -11.73 -8.87 -8.04
CA GLY A 107 -11.22 -7.85 -7.10
C GLY A 107 -10.17 -8.38 -6.13
N ILE A 108 -9.55 -9.54 -6.41
CA ILE A 108 -8.53 -10.16 -5.59
C ILE A 108 -7.18 -9.92 -6.24
N TYR A 109 -6.52 -8.82 -5.88
CA TYR A 109 -5.32 -8.35 -6.56
C TYR A 109 -4.01 -8.80 -5.92
N ASP A 110 -4.01 -9.02 -4.60
CA ASP A 110 -2.78 -9.21 -3.83
C ASP A 110 -2.63 -10.64 -3.26
N SER A 111 -3.50 -11.57 -3.65
CA SER A 111 -3.45 -13.00 -3.26
C SER A 111 -2.13 -13.70 -3.54
N ASN A 112 -1.40 -13.28 -4.57
CA ASN A 112 -0.13 -13.89 -4.95
C ASN A 112 1.08 -13.44 -4.11
N ILE A 113 0.91 -12.46 -3.20
CA ILE A 113 2.05 -11.83 -2.51
C ILE A 113 1.84 -11.60 -1.00
N VAL A 114 0.62 -11.38 -0.52
CA VAL A 114 0.42 -10.98 0.90
C VAL A 114 0.72 -12.07 1.92
N ASP A 115 0.81 -13.32 1.47
CA ASP A 115 1.24 -14.47 2.27
C ASP A 115 2.70 -14.85 2.08
N THR A 116 3.42 -14.23 1.12
CA THR A 116 4.84 -14.52 0.89
C THR A 116 5.75 -13.74 1.84
N ILE A 117 5.22 -12.70 2.49
CA ILE A 117 5.93 -11.89 3.47
C ILE A 117 5.07 -11.66 4.72
N PRO A 118 5.69 -11.47 5.91
CA PRO A 118 4.97 -10.98 7.08
C PRO A 118 4.37 -9.59 6.84
N CYS A 119 3.26 -9.29 7.52
CA CYS A 119 2.74 -7.94 7.56
C CYS A 119 3.48 -7.12 8.64
N TYR A 120 3.99 -5.96 8.25
CA TYR A 120 4.73 -5.06 9.13
C TYR A 120 3.91 -3.84 9.55
N ALA A 121 2.67 -3.68 9.05
CA ALA A 121 1.81 -2.52 9.33
C ALA A 121 1.65 -2.23 10.82
N GLY A 122 1.55 -3.27 11.67
CA GLY A 122 1.45 -3.11 13.13
C GLY A 122 2.70 -2.49 13.80
N TRP A 123 3.79 -2.33 13.07
CA TRP A 123 5.03 -1.70 13.53
C TRP A 123 5.29 -0.36 12.84
N THR A 124 4.84 -0.19 11.60
CA THR A 124 5.24 0.92 10.74
C THR A 124 4.09 1.81 10.28
N PHE A 125 2.85 1.49 10.66
CA PHE A 125 1.68 2.22 10.26
C PHE A 125 0.68 2.38 11.40
N ALA A 126 0.14 3.59 11.54
CA ALA A 126 -1.02 3.86 12.37
C ALA A 126 -1.93 4.84 11.64
N ARG A 127 -3.25 4.63 11.73
CA ARG A 127 -4.26 5.60 11.29
C ARG A 127 -5.05 6.06 12.49
N VAL A 128 -5.19 7.38 12.64
CA VAL A 128 -6.10 8.00 13.61
C VAL A 128 -7.31 8.49 12.83
N MET A 129 -8.49 7.99 13.18
CA MET A 129 -9.76 8.39 12.58
C MET A 129 -10.27 9.70 13.20
N ALA A 130 -11.22 10.36 12.55
CA ALA A 130 -11.79 11.63 13.02
C ALA A 130 -12.47 11.51 14.40
N ASN A 131 -13.00 10.34 14.74
CA ASN A 131 -13.55 10.03 16.07
C ASN A 131 -12.47 9.67 17.12
N GLY A 132 -11.19 9.79 16.76
CA GLY A 132 -10.04 9.47 17.60
C GLY A 132 -9.61 8.01 17.61
N ASP A 133 -10.33 7.09 16.94
CA ASP A 133 -9.96 5.68 16.92
C ASP A 133 -8.62 5.44 16.22
N ILE A 134 -7.80 4.58 16.82
CA ILE A 134 -6.47 4.24 16.33
C ILE A 134 -6.53 2.85 15.70
N LEU A 135 -6.07 2.75 14.45
CA LEU A 135 -6.05 1.51 13.64
C LEU A 135 -4.62 1.10 13.31
N SER A 136 -4.36 -0.21 13.22
CA SER A 136 -3.05 -0.78 12.87
C SER A 136 -2.80 -0.92 11.36
N CYS A 137 -3.85 -0.76 10.54
CA CYS A 137 -3.80 -0.86 9.08
C CYS A 137 -4.92 0.03 8.48
N LEU A 138 -4.78 0.43 7.21
CA LEU A 138 -5.79 1.27 6.54
C LEU A 138 -7.19 0.62 6.55
N LYS A 139 -7.25 -0.70 6.36
CA LYS A 139 -8.48 -1.49 6.25
C LYS A 139 -8.97 -2.08 7.57
N SER A 140 -8.23 -1.92 8.68
CA SER A 140 -8.60 -2.49 9.98
C SER A 140 -9.60 -1.64 10.77
N HIS A 141 -10.54 -0.97 10.09
CA HIS A 141 -11.50 -0.03 10.68
C HIS A 141 -12.42 -0.65 11.74
N LEU A 142 -12.70 -1.96 11.66
CA LEU A 142 -13.46 -2.70 12.68
C LEU A 142 -12.60 -3.25 13.82
N MET A 143 -11.29 -2.95 13.83
CA MET A 143 -10.30 -3.55 14.73
C MET A 143 -9.47 -2.46 15.42
N THR A 144 -10.16 -1.56 16.13
CA THR A 144 -9.52 -0.43 16.82
C THR A 144 -8.61 -0.91 17.96
N VAL A 145 -7.43 -0.31 18.07
CA VAL A 145 -6.44 -0.64 19.12
C VAL A 145 -6.42 0.37 20.27
N GLY A 146 -7.20 1.44 20.16
CA GLY A 146 -7.39 2.46 21.18
C GLY A 146 -8.06 3.69 20.59
N ASN A 147 -8.23 4.73 21.41
CA ASN A 147 -8.79 6.01 20.99
C ASN A 147 -7.99 7.15 21.64
N ILE A 148 -7.57 8.14 20.86
CA ILE A 148 -6.67 9.22 21.31
C ILE A 148 -7.34 10.18 22.30
N HIS A 149 -8.67 10.28 22.29
CA HIS A 149 -9.43 11.08 23.27
C HIS A 149 -9.54 10.39 24.63
N LYS A 150 -9.35 9.06 24.69
CA LYS A 150 -9.47 8.27 25.92
C LYS A 150 -8.12 7.93 26.56
N GLN A 151 -7.06 7.89 25.76
CA GLN A 151 -5.71 7.53 26.23
C GLN A 151 -4.61 8.07 25.32
N ARG A 152 -3.41 8.24 25.90
CA ARG A 152 -2.21 8.58 25.13
C ARG A 152 -1.96 7.55 24.02
N PHE A 153 -1.55 8.02 22.84
CA PHE A 153 -1.20 7.16 21.71
C PHE A 153 -0.22 6.05 22.10
N LYS A 154 0.82 6.36 22.88
CA LYS A 154 1.79 5.37 23.40
C LYS A 154 1.09 4.22 24.15
N LYS A 155 0.08 4.50 24.97
CA LYS A 155 -0.69 3.47 25.68
C LYS A 155 -1.47 2.58 24.70
N ALA A 156 -2.09 3.17 23.68
CA ALA A 156 -2.76 2.42 22.61
C ALA A 156 -1.80 1.54 21.80
N TRP A 157 -0.64 2.10 21.44
CA TRP A 157 0.39 1.44 20.62
C TRP A 157 1.11 0.28 21.33
N HIS A 158 1.03 0.23 22.67
CA HIS A 158 1.50 -0.89 23.49
C HIS A 158 0.36 -1.73 24.10
N SER A 159 -0.89 -1.53 23.65
CA SER A 159 -2.06 -2.25 24.13
C SER A 159 -2.03 -3.75 23.79
N LYS A 160 -2.84 -4.54 24.50
CA LYS A 160 -3.04 -5.96 24.20
C LYS A 160 -3.53 -6.17 22.75
N LYS A 161 -4.44 -5.31 22.27
CA LYS A 161 -4.97 -5.37 20.90
C LYS A 161 -3.89 -5.14 19.83
N GLN A 162 -3.04 -4.13 20.01
CA GLN A 162 -1.92 -3.87 19.08
C GLN A 162 -0.88 -5.00 19.11
N LYS A 163 -0.59 -5.55 20.29
CA LYS A 163 0.31 -6.71 20.43
C LYS A 163 -0.25 -7.94 19.71
N LEU A 164 -1.54 -8.23 19.87
CA LEU A 164 -2.20 -9.31 19.15
C LEU A 164 -2.15 -9.10 17.63
N PHE A 165 -2.38 -7.88 17.15
CA PHE A 165 -2.24 -7.57 15.72
C PHE A 165 -0.83 -7.89 15.19
N ARG A 166 0.21 -7.49 15.93
CA ARG A 166 1.62 -7.75 15.57
C ARG A 166 1.98 -9.23 15.62
N GLU A 167 1.38 -9.99 16.52
CA GLU A 167 1.55 -11.43 16.60
C GLU A 167 0.90 -12.10 15.38
N LYS A 168 -0.36 -11.78 15.12
CA LYS A 168 -1.14 -12.29 13.99
C LYS A 168 -0.55 -11.86 12.64
N SER A 169 0.17 -10.74 12.56
CA SER A 169 0.77 -10.26 11.30
C SER A 169 1.81 -11.23 10.69
N ARG A 170 2.27 -12.21 11.47
CA ARG A 170 3.14 -13.33 11.06
C ARG A 170 2.37 -14.52 10.47
N CYS A 171 1.06 -14.61 10.71
CA CYS A 171 0.21 -15.67 10.20
C CYS A 171 -0.19 -15.41 8.73
N LYS A 172 -0.68 -16.46 8.07
CA LYS A 172 -1.36 -16.35 6.78
C LYS A 172 -2.59 -15.46 6.89
N LYS A 173 -2.90 -14.74 5.82
CA LYS A 173 -4.06 -13.83 5.77
C LYS A 173 -5.40 -14.55 5.64
N SER A 174 -5.37 -15.88 5.55
CA SER A 174 -6.52 -16.76 5.72
C SER A 174 -6.91 -16.99 7.19
N ASP A 175 -6.07 -16.61 8.15
CA ASP A 175 -6.45 -16.65 9.58
C ASP A 175 -7.74 -15.82 9.79
N PRO A 176 -8.74 -16.35 10.52
CA PRO A 176 -10.00 -15.66 10.76
C PRO A 176 -9.86 -14.23 11.30
N TYR A 177 -8.75 -13.94 11.98
CA TYR A 177 -8.40 -12.60 12.45
C TYR A 177 -8.38 -11.55 11.32
N PHE A 178 -7.97 -11.92 10.10
CA PHE A 178 -7.87 -11.03 8.95
C PHE A 178 -9.11 -11.00 8.06
N SER A 179 -10.14 -11.80 8.37
CA SER A 179 -11.37 -11.91 7.56
C SER A 179 -12.04 -10.55 7.31
N LYS A 180 -12.03 -9.65 8.30
CA LYS A 180 -12.61 -8.30 8.19
C LYS A 180 -11.69 -7.26 7.53
N ILE A 181 -10.41 -7.58 7.34
CA ILE A 181 -9.43 -6.68 6.71
C ILE A 181 -9.38 -6.92 5.19
N ASN A 182 -9.73 -8.14 4.73
CA ASN A 182 -9.72 -8.52 3.31
C ASN A 182 -8.37 -8.29 2.63
N CYS A 183 -7.28 -8.75 3.28
CA CYS A 183 -5.90 -8.50 2.82
C CYS A 183 -5.62 -8.99 1.39
N TYR A 184 -6.33 -10.02 0.91
CA TYR A 184 -6.17 -10.56 -0.43
C TYR A 184 -6.75 -9.66 -1.53
N LYS A 185 -7.74 -8.81 -1.21
CA LYS A 185 -8.33 -7.87 -2.18
C LYS A 185 -7.29 -6.86 -2.64
N SER A 186 -6.87 -5.99 -1.74
CA SER A 186 -5.81 -5.00 -1.99
C SER A 186 -5.20 -4.59 -0.66
N CYS A 187 -3.88 -4.71 -0.53
CA CYS A 187 -3.13 -4.31 0.65
C CYS A 187 -2.46 -2.95 0.43
N ASP A 188 -2.94 -1.92 1.12
CA ASP A 188 -2.40 -0.56 1.02
C ASP A 188 -1.00 -0.43 1.62
N ASN A 189 -0.64 -1.31 2.55
CA ASN A 189 0.68 -1.34 3.17
C ASN A 189 1.68 -2.25 2.45
N LEU A 190 1.33 -2.82 1.28
CA LEU A 190 2.18 -3.80 0.61
C LEU A 190 3.56 -3.24 0.24
N GLY A 191 3.64 -2.04 -0.34
CA GLY A 191 4.91 -1.41 -0.69
C GLY A 191 5.82 -1.21 0.52
N THR A 192 5.27 -0.72 1.63
CA THR A 192 5.99 -0.58 2.90
C THR A 192 6.43 -1.94 3.46
N ASN A 193 5.56 -2.96 3.42
CA ASN A 193 5.89 -4.31 3.87
C ASN A 193 7.03 -4.90 3.05
N LEU A 194 7.00 -4.79 1.72
CA LEU A 194 8.07 -5.26 0.84
C LEU A 194 9.39 -4.53 1.12
N SER A 195 9.33 -3.20 1.30
CA SER A 195 10.52 -2.40 1.61
C SER A 195 11.17 -2.83 2.93
N ILE A 196 10.38 -3.00 3.99
CA ILE A 196 10.87 -3.46 5.29
C ILE A 196 11.40 -4.88 5.20
N HIS A 197 10.66 -5.77 4.53
CA HIS A 197 11.07 -7.16 4.35
C HIS A 197 12.41 -7.26 3.63
N GLY A 198 12.57 -6.54 2.51
CA GLY A 198 13.81 -6.47 1.76
C GLY A 198 14.96 -5.94 2.60
N LYS A 199 14.75 -4.87 3.39
CA LYS A 199 15.76 -4.34 4.32
C LYS A 199 16.18 -5.37 5.38
N ILE A 200 15.24 -6.12 5.95
CA ILE A 200 15.56 -7.17 6.92
C ILE A 200 16.33 -8.31 6.25
N GLN A 201 15.95 -8.68 5.02
CA GLN A 201 16.64 -9.71 4.25
C GLN A 201 18.06 -9.28 3.81
N SER A 202 18.31 -8.00 3.57
CA SER A 202 19.63 -7.48 3.19
C SER A 202 20.60 -7.32 4.37
N LEU A 203 20.15 -7.51 5.61
CA LEU A 203 21.03 -7.40 6.77
C LEU A 203 22.11 -8.50 6.79
N PRO A 204 23.35 -8.17 7.20
CA PRO A 204 24.39 -9.17 7.46
C PRO A 204 23.93 -10.24 8.44
N ALA A 205 24.48 -11.45 8.33
CA ALA A 205 24.13 -12.58 9.19
C ALA A 205 24.28 -12.24 10.69
N PHE A 206 25.36 -11.52 11.04
CA PHE A 206 25.59 -11.04 12.39
C PHE A 206 24.49 -10.06 12.87
N SER A 207 24.08 -9.10 12.04
CA SER A 207 22.99 -8.18 12.38
C SER A 207 21.65 -8.91 12.53
N LYS A 208 21.37 -9.91 11.69
CA LYS A 208 20.17 -10.77 11.85
C LYS A 208 20.23 -11.58 13.13
N PHE A 209 21.40 -12.11 13.48
CA PHE A 209 21.62 -12.83 14.73
C PHE A 209 21.40 -11.90 15.93
N LEU A 210 21.99 -10.71 15.94
CA LEU A 210 21.76 -9.70 16.97
C LEU A 210 20.28 -9.32 17.07
N LEU A 211 19.58 -9.11 15.94
CA LEU A 211 18.15 -8.78 15.99
C LEU A 211 17.31 -9.91 16.59
N LYS A 212 17.56 -11.17 16.20
CA LYS A 212 16.86 -12.34 16.77
C LYS A 212 17.08 -12.44 18.28
N ASN A 213 18.30 -12.18 18.75
CA ASN A 213 18.67 -12.28 20.16
C ASN A 213 18.38 -11.01 20.97
N SER A 214 18.27 -9.85 20.33
CA SER A 214 17.91 -8.59 20.98
C SER A 214 16.51 -8.64 21.58
N ALA A 215 15.61 -9.46 21.03
CA ALA A 215 14.32 -9.74 21.65
C ALA A 215 14.42 -10.40 23.04
N PHE A 216 15.52 -11.11 23.33
CA PHE A 216 15.81 -11.65 24.66
C PHE A 216 16.43 -10.62 25.60
N ILE A 217 17.26 -9.72 25.07
CA ILE A 217 17.96 -8.67 25.84
C ILE A 217 17.01 -7.49 26.17
N LEU A 218 16.15 -7.13 25.22
CA LEU A 218 15.19 -6.02 25.33
C LEU A 218 13.84 -6.44 25.93
N LYS A 219 13.64 -7.71 26.26
CA LYS A 219 12.52 -8.11 27.13
C LYS A 219 12.74 -7.41 28.47
N PRO A 220 11.88 -6.47 28.88
CA PRO A 220 12.01 -5.89 30.20
C PRO A 220 11.99 -7.02 31.24
N LYS A 221 13.06 -7.12 32.04
CA LYS A 221 13.04 -7.92 33.26
C LYS A 221 11.87 -7.40 34.09
N GLY A 222 10.84 -8.22 34.25
CA GLY A 222 9.69 -7.92 35.10
C GLY A 222 8.47 -7.34 34.37
N LYS A 223 7.64 -8.22 33.85
CA LYS A 223 6.24 -8.41 34.28
C LYS A 223 5.66 -9.57 33.47
N ARG A 224 5.60 -10.75 34.10
CA ARG A 224 4.61 -11.77 33.71
C ARG A 224 3.25 -11.09 33.80
N LEU A 225 2.48 -11.12 32.71
CA LEU A 225 1.05 -10.85 32.72
C LEU A 225 0.33 -12.16 33.01
#